data_AF-A0A497N0Y0-F1
#
_entry.id   AF-A0A497N0Y0-F1
#
_cell.length_a   1.000
_cell.length_b   1.000
_cell.length_c   1.000
_cell.angle_alpha   90.00
_cell.angle_beta   90.00
_cell.angle_gamma   90.00
#
_symmetry.space_group_name_H-M   'P 1'
#
loop_
_entity.id
_entity.type
_entity.pdbx_description
1 polymer ?
#
loop_
_entity_poly.entity_id
_entity_poly.type
_entity_poly.pdbx_seq_one_letter_code
_entity_poly.pdbx_strand_id
1 'polypeptide(L)'
;MNTSERRELSAEEKLRRLVVGLAIECEIYNRRRNPELLRLYSNPDPEEIKALYERLIISEDHRDREVAIWLGLAVELPPIKIDFRDLITELQEMEFILFHLLRRVDEEAQRDLSDWMNYLANAAYSLRDGFLLDAKSDMNRA
;
A
#
# COMPACT_ATOMS: atom_id res chain seq x y z
N MET A 1 14.90 23.08 24.53
CA MET A 1 14.18 21.79 24.45
C MET A 1 13.89 21.54 22.98
N ASN A 2 14.38 20.43 22.46
CA ASN A 2 14.59 20.14 21.04
C ASN A 2 13.24 19.93 20.32
N THR A 3 12.83 20.89 19.50
CA THR A 3 11.79 20.68 18.49
C THR A 3 12.37 19.74 17.44
N SER A 4 11.99 18.47 17.51
CA SER A 4 12.18 17.52 16.41
C SER A 4 11.65 18.17 15.14
N GLU A 5 12.57 18.63 14.28
CA GLU A 5 12.27 18.99 12.90
C GLU A 5 11.63 17.75 12.27
N ARG A 6 10.31 17.80 12.03
CA ARG A 6 9.64 16.77 11.25
C ARG A 6 10.23 16.83 9.85
N ARG A 7 11.18 15.95 9.56
CA ARG A 7 11.75 15.78 8.21
C ARG A 7 10.60 15.53 7.24
N GLU A 8 10.40 16.45 6.30
CA GLU A 8 9.50 16.21 5.18
C GLU A 8 10.04 15.05 4.35
N LEU A 9 9.24 14.00 4.20
CA LEU A 9 9.59 12.86 3.37
C LEU A 9 9.56 13.26 1.89
N SER A 10 10.52 12.77 1.12
CA SER A 10 10.52 12.96 -0.33
C SER A 10 9.29 12.29 -0.95
N ALA A 11 8.93 12.72 -2.17
CA ALA A 11 7.84 12.11 -2.92
C ALA A 11 8.03 10.59 -3.08
N GLU A 12 9.25 10.17 -3.38
CA GLU A 12 9.61 8.77 -3.55
C GLU A 12 9.54 7.99 -2.23
N GLU A 13 9.97 8.59 -1.10
CA GLU A 13 9.86 7.96 0.21
C GLU A 13 8.39 7.76 0.61
N LYS A 14 7.52 8.72 0.30
CA LYS A 14 6.06 8.60 0.52
C LYS A 14 5.46 7.49 -0.34
N LEU A 15 5.83 7.43 -1.61
CA LEU A 15 5.36 6.37 -2.51
C LEU A 15 5.80 4.99 -2.03
N ARG A 16 7.09 4.80 -1.70
CA ARG A 16 7.60 3.50 -1.23
C ARG A 16 6.87 3.05 0.04
N ARG A 17 6.64 3.95 0.99
CA ARG A 17 5.85 3.64 2.19
C ARG A 17 4.41 3.27 1.89
N LEU A 18 3.76 3.99 0.98
CA LEU A 18 2.40 3.65 0.52
C LEU A 18 2.36 2.24 -0.07
N VAL A 19 3.26 1.96 -1.01
CA VAL A 19 3.36 0.66 -1.70
C VAL A 19 3.58 -0.47 -0.69
N VAL A 20 4.51 -0.29 0.25
CA VAL A 20 4.74 -1.28 1.31
C VAL A 20 3.51 -1.43 2.22
N GLY A 21 2.79 -0.34 2.50
CA GLY A 21 1.51 -0.38 3.22
C GLY A 21 0.47 -1.25 2.52
N LEU A 22 0.28 -1.06 1.21
CA LEU A 22 -0.65 -1.86 0.40
C LEU A 22 -0.25 -3.34 0.38
N ALA A 23 1.06 -3.62 0.29
CA ALA A 23 1.60 -4.97 0.38
C ALA A 23 1.35 -5.63 1.75
N ILE A 24 1.40 -4.86 2.85
CA ILE A 24 1.05 -5.35 4.20
C ILE A 24 -0.44 -5.69 4.28
N GLU A 25 -1.31 -4.85 3.75
CA GLU A 25 -2.75 -5.11 3.77
C GLU A 25 -3.12 -6.35 2.96
N CYS A 26 -2.42 -6.58 1.84
CA CYS A 26 -2.54 -7.81 1.07
C CYS A 26 -2.13 -9.06 1.89
N GLU A 27 -1.05 -9.00 2.68
CA GLU A 27 -0.65 -10.07 3.61
C GLU A 27 -1.70 -10.31 4.70
N ILE A 28 -2.22 -9.24 5.30
CA ILE A 28 -3.24 -9.30 6.37
C ILE A 28 -4.52 -9.94 5.83
N TYR A 29 -4.97 -9.52 4.66
CA TYR A 29 -6.11 -10.10 3.95
C TYR A 29 -5.95 -11.62 3.77
N ASN A 30 -4.74 -12.04 3.37
CA ASN A 30 -4.37 -13.44 3.23
C ASN A 30 -4.13 -14.18 4.56
N ARG A 31 -4.41 -13.53 5.72
CA ARG A 31 -4.16 -14.02 7.09
C ARG A 31 -2.72 -14.44 7.33
N ARG A 32 -1.80 -13.79 6.64
CA ARG A 32 -0.37 -14.01 6.75
C ARG A 32 0.29 -12.80 7.40
N ARG A 33 1.54 -12.99 7.81
CA ARG A 33 2.33 -11.93 8.43
C ARG A 33 3.77 -12.05 7.96
N ASN A 34 4.17 -11.14 7.09
CA ASN A 34 5.55 -11.02 6.64
C ASN A 34 6.32 -9.98 7.48
N PRO A 35 7.29 -10.40 8.33
CA PRO A 35 8.09 -9.48 9.14
C PRO A 35 8.94 -8.52 8.30
N GLU A 36 9.36 -8.92 7.10
CA GLU A 36 10.16 -8.08 6.22
C GLU A 36 9.37 -6.87 5.72
N LEU A 37 8.07 -7.05 5.41
CA LEU A 37 7.20 -5.95 5.02
C LEU A 37 6.99 -4.93 6.16
N LEU A 38 6.81 -5.40 7.39
CA LEU A 38 6.68 -4.52 8.57
C LEU A 38 7.96 -3.69 8.80
N ARG A 39 9.13 -4.29 8.59
CA ARG A 39 10.42 -3.60 8.65
C ARG A 39 10.53 -2.55 7.54
N LEU A 40 10.18 -2.92 6.31
CA LEU A 40 10.18 -2.04 5.14
C LEU A 40 9.20 -0.86 5.28
N TYR A 41 8.07 -1.04 5.97
CA TYR A 41 7.14 0.06 6.21
C TYR A 41 7.77 1.13 7.11
N SER A 42 8.53 0.68 8.11
CA SER A 42 9.23 1.56 9.04
C SER A 42 10.40 2.27 8.34
N ASN A 43 11.15 1.56 7.50
CA ASN A 43 12.27 2.07 6.72
C ASN A 43 12.20 1.57 5.27
N PRO A 44 11.60 2.35 4.33
CA PRO A 44 11.32 1.92 2.96
C PRO A 44 12.55 1.99 2.06
N ASP A 45 13.51 1.10 2.31
CA ASP A 45 14.74 1.00 1.52
C ASP A 45 14.45 0.45 0.11
N PRO A 46 14.84 1.15 -0.97
CA PRO A 46 14.50 0.76 -2.34
C PRO A 46 15.14 -0.56 -2.77
N GLU A 47 16.36 -0.86 -2.34
CA GLU A 47 17.06 -2.10 -2.71
C GLU A 47 16.46 -3.29 -1.99
N GLU A 48 16.09 -3.12 -0.72
CA GLU A 48 15.40 -4.17 0.04
C GLU A 48 13.98 -4.43 -0.50
N ILE A 49 13.25 -3.39 -0.92
CA ILE A 49 11.94 -3.52 -1.59
C ILE A 49 12.11 -4.30 -2.89
N LYS A 50 13.11 -3.96 -3.70
CA LYS A 50 13.40 -4.65 -4.96
C LYS A 50 13.76 -6.12 -4.74
N ALA A 51 14.64 -6.41 -3.77
CA ALA A 51 15.01 -7.78 -3.45
C ALA A 51 13.81 -8.62 -2.99
N LEU A 52 12.90 -8.02 -2.20
CA LEU A 52 11.67 -8.69 -1.78
C LEU A 52 10.74 -8.94 -2.96
N TYR A 53 10.53 -7.94 -3.83
CA TYR A 53 9.74 -8.07 -5.06
C TYR A 53 10.25 -9.21 -5.96
N GLU A 54 11.54 -9.22 -6.29
CA GLU A 54 12.15 -10.20 -7.20
C GLU A 54 12.00 -11.63 -6.68
N ARG A 55 12.07 -11.81 -5.35
CA ARG A 55 11.87 -13.11 -4.71
C ARG A 55 10.40 -13.55 -4.72
N LEU A 56 9.47 -12.64 -4.45
CA LEU A 56 8.05 -12.97 -4.32
C LEU A 56 7.36 -13.16 -5.68
N ILE A 57 7.75 -12.41 -6.71
CA ILE A 57 7.10 -12.47 -8.03
C ILE A 57 7.29 -13.81 -8.74
N ILE A 58 8.38 -14.52 -8.44
CA ILE A 58 8.67 -15.86 -8.97
C ILE A 58 8.18 -17.00 -8.05
N SER A 59 7.55 -16.68 -6.91
CA SER A 59 7.04 -17.69 -5.98
C SER A 59 5.91 -18.50 -6.60
N GLU A 60 5.86 -19.79 -6.29
CA GLU A 60 4.75 -20.66 -6.69
C GLU A 60 3.45 -20.29 -5.96
N ASP A 61 3.54 -19.74 -4.74
CA ASP A 61 2.38 -19.25 -4.00
C ASP A 61 1.81 -17.99 -4.67
N HIS A 62 0.53 -18.02 -5.04
CA HIS A 62 -0.14 -16.87 -5.66
C HIS A 62 -0.22 -15.68 -4.70
N ARG A 63 -0.29 -15.92 -3.39
CA ARG A 63 -0.39 -14.86 -2.38
C ARG A 63 0.91 -14.08 -2.27
N ASP A 64 2.05 -14.74 -2.45
CA ASP A 64 3.36 -14.06 -2.56
C ASP A 64 3.39 -13.16 -3.79
N ARG A 65 2.87 -13.65 -4.92
CA ARG A 65 2.80 -12.87 -6.17
C ARG A 65 1.86 -11.67 -6.06
N GLU A 66 0.74 -11.78 -5.35
CA GLU A 66 -0.14 -10.64 -5.05
C GLU A 66 0.59 -9.54 -4.26
N VAL A 67 1.37 -9.92 -3.24
CA VAL A 67 2.22 -8.99 -2.50
C VAL A 67 3.28 -8.36 -3.41
N ALA A 68 3.89 -9.17 -4.28
CA ALA A 68 4.89 -8.69 -5.24
C ALA A 68 4.32 -7.67 -6.23
N ILE A 69 3.09 -7.86 -6.72
CA ILE A 69 2.43 -6.90 -7.62
C ILE A 69 2.39 -5.51 -6.99
N TRP A 70 2.06 -5.41 -5.70
CA TRP A 70 2.10 -4.13 -4.99
C TRP A 70 3.51 -3.56 -4.94
N LEU A 71 4.50 -4.36 -4.50
CA LEU A 71 5.90 -3.90 -4.43
C LEU A 71 6.47 -3.48 -5.79
N GLY A 72 6.01 -4.08 -6.89
CA GLY A 72 6.39 -3.73 -8.25
C GLY A 72 6.15 -2.26 -8.58
N LEU A 73 5.12 -1.63 -8.00
CA LEU A 73 4.87 -0.20 -8.14
C LEU A 73 6.04 0.66 -7.64
N ALA A 74 6.83 0.19 -6.68
CA ALA A 74 8.01 0.91 -6.18
C ALA A 74 9.31 0.56 -6.92
N VAL A 75 9.32 -0.54 -7.70
CA VAL A 75 10.52 -1.10 -8.35
C VAL A 75 10.55 -0.79 -9.84
N GLU A 76 9.41 -0.91 -10.51
CA GLU A 76 9.29 -0.78 -11.97
C GLU A 76 9.08 0.66 -12.43
N LEU A 77 8.79 1.59 -11.51
CA LEU A 77 8.72 3.00 -11.86
C LEU A 77 10.15 3.52 -12.14
N PRO A 78 10.45 3.96 -13.38
CA PRO A 78 11.63 4.81 -13.59
C PRO A 78 11.48 6.08 -12.73
N PRO A 79 12.55 6.91 -12.57
CA PRO A 79 12.43 8.19 -11.89
C PRO A 79 11.52 9.13 -12.70
N ILE A 80 10.22 8.94 -12.53
CA ILE A 80 9.17 9.79 -13.03
C ILE A 80 8.95 10.83 -11.95
N LYS A 81 8.79 12.09 -12.34
CA LYS A 81 8.13 13.06 -11.47
C LYS A 81 6.75 12.49 -11.15
N ILE A 82 6.60 11.83 -10.01
CA ILE A 82 5.32 11.29 -9.57
C ILE A 82 4.38 12.48 -9.47
N ASP A 83 3.44 12.58 -10.40
CA ASP A 83 2.32 13.49 -10.25
C ASP A 83 1.36 12.83 -9.27
N PHE A 84 1.44 13.23 -8.00
CA PHE A 84 0.52 12.75 -6.98
C PHE A 84 -0.93 12.99 -7.35
N ARG A 85 -1.22 13.98 -8.20
CA ARG A 85 -2.57 14.22 -8.69
C ARG A 85 -3.05 13.08 -9.58
N ASP A 86 -2.19 12.59 -10.47
CA ASP A 86 -2.52 11.46 -11.33
C ASP A 86 -2.69 10.18 -10.50
N LEU A 87 -1.78 9.92 -9.55
CA LEU A 87 -1.88 8.76 -8.66
C LEU A 87 -3.13 8.81 -7.77
N ILE A 88 -3.48 9.97 -7.22
CA ILE A 88 -4.74 10.14 -6.46
C ILE A 88 -5.94 9.87 -7.36
N THR A 89 -5.89 10.32 -8.61
CA THR A 89 -6.97 10.08 -9.59
C THR A 89 -7.12 8.58 -9.87
N GLU A 90 -6.03 7.86 -10.10
CA GLU A 90 -6.05 6.40 -10.30
C GLU A 90 -6.60 5.67 -9.08
N LEU A 91 -6.20 6.05 -7.86
CA LEU A 91 -6.74 5.45 -6.62
C LEU A 91 -8.26 5.70 -6.47
N GLN A 92 -8.73 6.88 -6.85
CA GLN A 92 -10.16 7.22 -6.86
C GLN A 92 -10.94 6.45 -7.93
N GLU A 93 -10.33 6.22 -9.09
CA GLU A 93 -10.92 5.37 -10.14
C GLU A 93 -11.04 3.91 -9.69
N MET A 94 -10.02 3.39 -9.02
CA MET A 94 -10.06 2.06 -8.41
C MET A 94 -11.15 1.96 -7.33
N GLU A 95 -11.26 2.94 -6.43
CA GLU A 95 -12.34 3.02 -5.44
C GLU A 95 -13.72 2.99 -6.11
N PHE A 96 -13.89 3.76 -7.20
CA PHE A 96 -15.13 3.79 -7.96
C PHE A 96 -15.48 2.43 -8.60
N ILE A 97 -14.49 1.73 -9.16
CA ILE A 97 -14.68 0.39 -9.74
C ILE A 97 -15.11 -0.60 -8.65
N LEU A 98 -14.42 -0.61 -7.51
CA LEU A 98 -14.75 -1.49 -6.38
C LEU A 98 -16.16 -1.20 -5.85
N PHE A 99 -16.55 0.07 -5.74
CA PHE A 99 -17.91 0.45 -5.34
C PHE A 99 -18.99 -0.12 -6.28
N HIS A 100 -18.73 -0.15 -7.59
CA HIS A 100 -19.65 -0.76 -8.56
C HIS A 100 -19.69 -2.28 -8.45
N LEU A 101 -18.55 -2.92 -8.17
CA LEU A 101 -18.46 -4.36 -7.97
C LEU A 101 -19.16 -4.81 -6.69
N LEU A 102 -19.16 -3.98 -5.64
CA LEU A 102 -19.77 -4.26 -4.34
C LEU A 102 -21.25 -4.64 -4.47
N ARG A 103 -21.96 -4.07 -5.46
CA ARG A 103 -23.39 -4.34 -5.71
C ARG A 103 -23.64 -5.63 -6.50
N ARG A 104 -22.59 -6.32 -6.94
CA ARG A 104 -22.64 -7.44 -7.90
C ARG A 104 -22.01 -8.72 -7.37
N VAL A 105 -21.44 -8.69 -6.18
CA VAL A 105 -20.82 -9.85 -5.52
C VAL A 105 -21.63 -10.28 -4.30
N ASP A 106 -21.37 -11.49 -3.82
CA ASP A 106 -22.00 -12.05 -2.62
C ASP A 106 -21.56 -11.35 -1.32
N GLU A 107 -22.20 -11.68 -0.21
CA GLU A 107 -21.96 -11.04 1.10
C GLU A 107 -20.52 -11.22 1.60
N GLU A 108 -19.85 -12.33 1.25
CA GLU A 108 -18.48 -12.59 1.65
C GLU A 108 -17.52 -11.68 0.87
N ALA A 109 -17.62 -11.67 -0.46
CA ALA A 109 -16.83 -10.78 -1.30
C ALA A 109 -17.17 -9.29 -1.09
N GLN A 110 -18.38 -8.95 -0.62
CA GLN A 110 -18.75 -7.57 -0.27
C GLN A 110 -17.92 -7.03 0.90
N ARG A 111 -17.61 -7.86 1.91
CA ARG A 111 -16.74 -7.44 3.02
C ARG A 111 -15.32 -7.19 2.52
N ASP A 112 -14.80 -8.12 1.73
CA ASP A 112 -13.46 -8.03 1.17
C ASP A 112 -13.28 -6.76 0.32
N LEU A 113 -14.25 -6.47 -0.55
CA LEU A 113 -14.25 -5.23 -1.36
C LEU A 113 -14.38 -3.97 -0.48
N SER A 114 -15.16 -4.03 0.60
CA SER A 114 -15.32 -2.89 1.53
C SER A 114 -14.03 -2.57 2.26
N ASP A 115 -13.25 -3.58 2.64
CA ASP A 115 -11.95 -3.40 3.28
C ASP A 115 -10.95 -2.79 2.30
N TRP A 116 -10.88 -3.30 1.07
CA TRP A 116 -10.04 -2.71 0.01
C TRP A 116 -10.40 -1.26 -0.32
N MET A 117 -11.69 -0.94 -0.44
CA MET A 117 -12.15 0.44 -0.64
C MET A 117 -11.69 1.37 0.49
N ASN A 118 -11.81 0.92 1.75
CA ASN A 118 -11.36 1.68 2.91
C ASN A 118 -9.85 1.97 2.86
N TYR A 119 -9.05 1.00 2.40
CA TYR A 119 -7.60 1.18 2.29
C TYR A 119 -7.22 2.14 1.16
N LEU A 120 -7.84 2.03 -0.01
CA LEU A 120 -7.58 2.94 -1.13
C LEU A 120 -7.96 4.39 -0.80
N ALA A 121 -9.11 4.59 -0.14
CA ALA A 121 -9.52 5.92 0.32
C ALA A 121 -8.46 6.50 1.28
N ASN A 122 -8.03 5.73 2.29
CA ASN A 122 -7.02 6.18 3.25
C ASN A 122 -5.66 6.45 2.61
N ALA A 123 -5.26 5.67 1.60
CA ALA A 123 -4.05 5.90 0.81
C ALA A 123 -4.12 7.23 0.05
N ALA A 124 -5.23 7.52 -0.60
CA ALA A 124 -5.44 8.78 -1.32
C ALA A 124 -5.41 10.00 -0.37
N TYR A 125 -6.07 9.89 0.80
CA TYR A 125 -5.98 10.91 1.85
C TYR A 125 -4.53 11.10 2.34
N SER A 126 -3.80 10.00 2.53
CA SER A 126 -2.42 10.03 3.03
C SER A 126 -1.46 10.72 2.06
N LEU A 127 -1.62 10.46 0.76
CA LEU A 127 -0.86 11.11 -0.30
C LEU A 127 -1.18 12.61 -0.41
N ARG A 128 -2.46 12.98 -0.29
CA ARG A 128 -2.93 14.36 -0.43
C ARG A 128 -2.53 15.24 0.76
N ASP A 129 -2.75 14.74 1.97
CA ASP A 129 -2.65 15.53 3.21
C ASP A 129 -1.30 15.31 3.92
N GLY A 130 -0.45 14.42 3.38
CA GLY A 130 0.85 14.07 3.97
C GLY A 130 0.76 13.35 5.32
N PHE A 131 -0.45 13.01 5.76
CA PHE A 131 -0.67 12.14 6.90
C PHE A 131 -0.32 10.72 6.49
N LEU A 132 0.56 10.08 7.24
CA LEU A 132 0.91 8.68 7.00
C LEU A 132 -0.32 7.80 7.27
N LEU A 133 -0.37 6.63 6.65
CA LEU A 133 -1.37 5.56 6.79
C LEU A 133 -1.49 5.00 8.24
N ASP A 134 -1.30 5.82 9.27
CA ASP A 134 -1.25 5.45 10.69
C ASP A 134 -2.64 5.26 11.33
N ALA A 135 -3.75 5.44 10.62
CA ALA A 135 -5.06 5.47 11.29
C ALA A 135 -5.76 4.10 11.44
N LYS A 136 -5.43 3.06 10.65
CA LYS A 136 -6.17 1.77 10.71
C LYS A 136 -5.33 0.55 11.06
N SER A 137 -4.04 0.52 10.71
CA SER A 137 -3.17 -0.61 11.05
C SER A 137 -2.94 -0.76 12.56
N ASP A 138 -3.02 0.34 13.31
CA ASP A 138 -2.98 0.34 14.78
C ASP A 138 -4.35 0.06 15.44
N MET A 139 -5.48 0.44 14.83
CA MET A 139 -6.81 0.16 15.37
C MET A 139 -7.19 -1.32 15.30
N ASN A 140 -6.69 -2.06 14.32
CA ASN A 140 -6.90 -3.52 14.22
C ASN A 140 -5.93 -4.34 15.11
N ARG A 141 -5.08 -3.67 15.91
CA ARG A 141 -4.17 -4.30 16.89
C ARG A 141 -4.54 -4.04 18.36
N ALA A 142 -5.66 -3.37 18.64
CA ALA A 142 -6.16 -3.11 20.00
C ALA A 142 -7.30 -4.08 20.39
#